data_AF-J9GG63-F1
#
_entry.id   AF-J9GG63-F1
#
_cell.length_a   1.000
_cell.length_b   1.000
_cell.length_c   1.000
_cell.angle_alpha   90.00
_cell.angle_beta   90.00
_cell.angle_gamma   90.00
#
_symmetry.space_group_name_H-M   'P 1'
#
loop_
_entity.id
_entity.type
_entity.pdbx_description
1 polymer ?
#
loop_
_entity_poly.entity_id
_entity_poly.type
_entity_poly.pdbx_seq_one_letter_code
_entity_poly.pdbx_strand_id
1 'polypeptide(L)'
;MRLLPRKKNSPHKSSAEAKKDSISLSDRIFPKGWKEVLQGDSLRFIFGVLSLVFALFLLLAFSSHFVTGFQEQAALESGNLEHARNYGGLLGAHTAHYFMDTCFGICAYFIPIFFIALSLKLMRAYKVRAWKWFLNCAILMIWGSITLALVQTSVFNNESISRETFALGGDHGVVAVAYLTTALGTIGTYILAVAIAVCYLVYVSNETILVIRKMLKPQDIIKN
;
A
#
# COMPACT_ATOMS: atom_id res chain seq x y z
N MET A 1 44.39 64.40 -45.03
CA MET A 1 43.08 64.07 -44.46
C MET A 1 42.43 62.99 -45.33
N ARG A 2 42.56 61.71 -44.94
CA ARG A 2 41.97 60.55 -45.65
C ARG A 2 41.40 59.62 -44.58
N LEU A 3 40.09 59.43 -44.63
CA LEU A 3 39.27 58.81 -43.58
C LEU A 3 39.53 57.29 -43.48
N LEU A 4 39.69 56.79 -42.26
CA LEU A 4 39.75 55.35 -41.95
C LEU A 4 38.39 54.68 -42.19
N PRO A 5 38.33 53.43 -42.69
CA PRO A 5 37.07 52.71 -42.77
C PRO A 5 36.66 52.13 -41.40
N ARG A 6 35.39 52.37 -41.06
CA ARG A 6 34.65 51.90 -39.89
C ARG A 6 34.39 50.39 -40.00
N LYS A 7 35.02 49.56 -39.15
CA LYS A 7 34.72 48.12 -39.02
C LYS A 7 33.37 47.95 -38.33
N LYS A 8 32.37 47.42 -39.06
CA LYS A 8 31.03 47.09 -38.57
C LYS A 8 31.03 45.66 -38.02
N ASN A 9 30.53 45.48 -36.79
CA ASN A 9 30.30 44.17 -36.17
C ASN A 9 29.37 43.30 -37.01
N SER A 10 29.65 42.00 -37.09
CA SER A 10 28.70 40.96 -37.51
C SER A 10 28.38 40.04 -36.32
N PRO A 11 27.13 39.99 -35.82
CA PRO A 11 26.64 38.87 -35.03
C PRO A 11 25.97 37.83 -35.95
N HIS A 12 25.64 36.67 -35.39
CA HIS A 12 24.79 35.59 -35.96
C HIS A 12 25.46 34.51 -36.84
N LYS A 13 26.10 33.54 -36.20
CA LYS A 13 26.15 32.15 -36.72
C LYS A 13 25.97 31.06 -35.66
N SER A 14 25.59 31.40 -34.42
CA SER A 14 25.63 30.48 -33.27
C SER A 14 24.29 29.81 -32.89
N SER A 15 23.13 30.36 -33.25
CA SER A 15 21.85 29.86 -32.72
C SER A 15 21.21 28.71 -33.50
N ALA A 16 21.64 28.46 -34.75
CA ALA A 16 21.02 27.45 -35.62
C ALA A 16 21.57 26.03 -35.38
N GLU A 17 22.87 25.90 -35.06
CA GLU A 17 23.51 24.61 -34.78
C GLU A 17 23.19 24.10 -33.37
N ALA A 18 23.18 24.98 -32.36
CA ALA A 18 22.82 24.62 -30.98
C ALA A 18 21.39 24.07 -30.84
N LYS A 19 20.45 24.55 -31.68
CA LYS A 19 19.05 24.08 -31.68
C LYS A 19 18.90 22.70 -32.34
N LYS A 20 19.81 22.32 -33.25
CA LYS A 20 19.77 21.05 -33.96
C LYS A 20 20.27 19.90 -33.08
N ASP A 21 21.28 20.16 -32.26
CA ASP A 21 21.84 19.17 -31.34
C ASP A 21 20.92 18.90 -30.13
N SER A 22 20.27 19.93 -29.58
CA SER A 22 19.31 19.76 -28.47
C SER A 22 18.08 18.93 -28.86
N ILE A 23 17.62 19.07 -30.11
CA ILE A 23 16.50 18.28 -30.66
C ILE A 23 16.93 16.82 -30.86
N SER A 24 18.18 16.57 -31.29
CA SER A 24 18.70 15.21 -31.48
C SER A 24 18.92 14.44 -30.16
N LEU A 25 19.22 15.15 -29.07
CA LEU A 25 19.44 14.58 -27.74
C LEU A 25 18.11 14.24 -27.06
N SER A 26 17.10 15.11 -27.19
CA SER A 26 15.74 14.79 -26.73
C SER A 26 15.14 13.60 -27.48
N ASP A 27 15.41 13.46 -28.79
CA ASP A 27 14.93 12.33 -29.59
C ASP A 27 15.68 11.01 -29.30
N ARG A 28 16.91 11.08 -28.77
CA ARG A 28 17.69 9.92 -28.30
C ARG A 28 17.31 9.47 -26.89
N ILE A 29 16.96 10.41 -26.01
CA ILE A 29 16.54 10.12 -24.63
C ILE A 29 15.07 9.68 -24.58
N PHE A 30 14.24 10.21 -25.48
CA PHE A 30 12.81 9.86 -25.58
C PHE A 30 12.50 9.27 -26.97
N PRO A 31 12.80 7.97 -27.20
CA PRO A 31 12.41 7.30 -28.44
C PRO A 31 10.89 7.40 -28.65
N LYS A 32 10.46 7.42 -29.91
CA LYS A 32 9.06 7.66 -30.35
C LYS A 32 7.99 6.82 -29.63
N GLY A 33 8.36 5.68 -29.04
CA GLY A 33 7.50 4.83 -28.21
C GLY A 33 7.08 5.43 -26.85
N TRP A 34 7.75 6.48 -26.34
CA TRP A 34 7.33 7.13 -25.10
C TRP A 34 5.94 7.76 -25.22
N LYS A 35 5.55 8.25 -26.41
CA LYS A 35 4.18 8.78 -26.62
C LYS A 35 3.10 7.69 -26.54
N GLU A 36 3.42 6.46 -26.94
CA GLU A 36 2.54 5.29 -26.83
C GLU A 36 2.50 4.73 -25.40
N VAL A 37 3.63 4.79 -24.68
CA VAL A 37 3.67 4.48 -23.24
C VAL A 37 2.94 5.54 -22.43
N LEU A 38 3.03 6.83 -22.78
CA LEU A 38 2.30 7.96 -22.20
C LEU A 38 0.83 8.02 -22.62
N GLN A 39 0.37 7.17 -23.54
CA GLN A 39 -1.07 6.96 -23.68
C GLN A 39 -1.57 6.40 -22.35
N GLY A 40 -2.58 7.05 -21.76
CA GLY A 40 -3.01 6.78 -20.40
C GLY A 40 -3.39 5.32 -20.12
N ASP A 41 -3.76 4.57 -21.16
CA ASP A 41 -4.08 3.15 -21.06
C ASP A 41 -2.84 2.27 -20.83
N SER A 42 -1.71 2.55 -21.48
CA SER A 42 -0.44 1.83 -21.29
C SER A 42 0.16 2.10 -19.91
N LEU A 43 0.23 3.37 -19.48
CA LEU A 43 0.71 3.72 -18.13
C LEU A 43 -0.12 3.04 -17.04
N ARG A 44 -1.45 3.09 -17.17
CA ARG A 44 -2.35 2.51 -16.18
C ARG A 44 -2.16 1.00 -16.07
N PHE A 45 -1.96 0.30 -17.19
CA PHE A 45 -1.63 -1.12 -17.18
C PHE A 45 -0.30 -1.40 -16.47
N ILE A 46 0.76 -0.62 -16.77
CA ILE A 46 2.06 -0.74 -16.12
C ILE A 46 1.95 -0.53 -14.60
N PHE A 47 1.24 0.52 -14.16
CA PHE A 47 0.97 0.74 -12.73
C PHE A 47 0.20 -0.42 -12.10
N GLY A 48 -0.72 -1.06 -12.84
CA GLY A 48 -1.41 -2.26 -12.41
C GLY A 48 -0.44 -3.42 -12.16
N VAL A 49 0.44 -3.72 -13.11
CA VAL A 49 1.44 -4.77 -12.96
C VAL A 49 2.40 -4.48 -11.80
N LEU A 50 2.91 -3.26 -11.69
CA LEU A 50 3.79 -2.85 -10.58
C LEU A 50 3.09 -3.00 -9.22
N SER A 51 1.81 -2.59 -9.13
CA SER A 51 0.98 -2.76 -7.95
C SER A 51 0.81 -4.24 -7.57
N LEU A 52 0.66 -5.14 -8.56
CA LEU A 52 0.54 -6.58 -8.33
C LEU A 52 1.86 -7.16 -7.81
N VAL A 53 2.99 -6.83 -8.45
CA VAL A 53 4.33 -7.27 -8.03
C VAL A 53 4.62 -6.80 -6.60
N PHE A 54 4.30 -5.54 -6.28
CA PHE A 54 4.43 -5.00 -4.94
C PHE A 54 3.57 -5.76 -3.92
N ALA A 55 2.32 -6.08 -4.26
CA ALA A 55 1.47 -6.86 -3.37
C ALA A 55 2.00 -8.28 -3.10
N LEU A 56 2.50 -8.96 -4.13
CA LEU A 56 3.10 -10.29 -3.99
C LEU A 56 4.39 -10.25 -3.16
N PHE A 57 5.20 -9.21 -3.34
CA PHE A 57 6.37 -8.97 -2.49
C PHE A 57 5.98 -8.79 -1.02
N LEU A 58 4.94 -7.98 -0.72
CA LEU A 58 4.43 -7.83 0.63
C LEU A 58 3.92 -9.15 1.22
N LEU A 59 3.16 -9.94 0.45
CA LEU A 59 2.69 -11.26 0.91
C LEU A 59 3.85 -12.19 1.26
N LEU A 60 4.87 -12.25 0.40
CA LEU A 60 6.08 -13.03 0.64
C LEU A 60 6.79 -12.55 1.92
N ALA A 61 7.01 -11.24 2.04
CA ALA A 61 7.71 -10.65 3.17
C ALA A 61 6.97 -10.87 4.50
N PHE A 62 5.66 -10.64 4.51
CA PHE A 62 4.82 -10.84 5.69
C PHE A 62 4.76 -12.31 6.09
N SER A 63 4.57 -13.22 5.13
CA SER A 63 4.52 -14.66 5.39
C SER A 63 5.85 -15.18 5.93
N SER A 64 6.97 -14.69 5.40
CA SER A 64 8.30 -15.01 5.92
C SER A 64 8.45 -14.55 7.36
N HIS A 65 8.05 -13.31 7.65
CA HIS A 65 8.22 -12.67 8.95
C HIS A 65 7.49 -13.40 10.09
N PHE A 66 6.36 -14.07 9.84
CA PHE A 66 5.73 -14.94 10.84
C PHE A 66 6.65 -16.05 11.37
N VAL A 67 7.59 -16.52 10.54
CA VAL A 67 8.51 -17.60 10.89
C VAL A 67 9.86 -17.06 11.35
N THR A 68 10.35 -15.99 10.71
CA THR A 68 11.70 -15.45 10.90
C THR A 68 11.76 -14.17 11.75
N GLY A 69 10.62 -13.63 12.20
CA GLY A 69 10.52 -12.31 12.82
C GLY A 69 11.47 -12.06 14.00
N PHE A 70 11.59 -13.01 14.93
CA PHE A 70 12.52 -12.88 16.07
C PHE A 70 13.99 -12.74 15.62
N GLN A 71 14.40 -13.52 14.64
CA GLN A 71 15.77 -13.50 14.10
C GLN A 71 16.01 -12.23 13.29
N GLU A 72 15.00 -11.76 12.57
CA GLU A 72 15.03 -10.50 11.82
C GLU A 72 15.17 -9.29 12.75
N GLN A 73 14.43 -9.26 13.87
CA GLN A 73 14.50 -8.17 14.82
C GLN A 73 15.88 -8.07 15.49
N ALA A 74 16.46 -9.20 15.91
CA ALA A 74 17.82 -9.22 16.45
C ALA A 74 18.88 -8.78 15.40
N ALA A 75 18.70 -9.15 14.13
CA ALA A 75 19.59 -8.74 13.04
C ALA A 75 19.49 -7.22 12.74
N LEU A 76 18.27 -6.66 12.80
CA LEU A 76 17.99 -5.24 12.63
C LEU A 76 18.63 -4.41 13.76
N GLU A 77 18.46 -4.84 15.01
CA GLU A 77 19.00 -4.15 16.19
C GLU A 77 20.54 -4.23 16.27
N SER A 78 21.14 -5.34 15.83
CA SER A 78 22.60 -5.51 15.82
C SER A 78 23.30 -4.85 14.63
N GLY A 79 22.55 -4.29 13.67
CA GLY A 79 23.10 -3.67 12.46
C GLY A 79 23.79 -4.67 11.51
N ASN A 80 23.60 -5.97 11.72
CA ASN A 80 24.21 -7.01 10.90
C ASN A 80 23.33 -7.34 9.69
N LEU A 81 23.45 -6.49 8.67
CA LEU A 81 22.63 -6.50 7.45
C LEU A 81 22.82 -7.76 6.58
N GLU A 82 23.80 -8.61 6.87
CA GLU A 82 24.13 -9.80 6.08
C GLU A 82 23.19 -10.99 6.31
N HIS A 83 22.41 -10.99 7.40
CA HIS A 83 21.64 -12.17 7.84
C HIS A 83 20.12 -11.94 7.88
N ALA A 84 19.57 -11.01 7.11
CA ALA A 84 18.12 -10.88 6.95
C ALA A 84 17.55 -12.17 6.32
N ARG A 85 17.01 -13.08 7.15
CA ARG A 85 16.44 -14.37 6.71
C ARG A 85 15.08 -14.25 6.02
N ASN A 86 14.55 -13.04 5.89
CA ASN A 86 13.31 -12.81 5.17
C ASN A 86 13.48 -13.22 3.70
N TYR A 87 12.51 -13.94 3.13
CA TYR A 87 12.55 -14.27 1.69
C TYR A 87 12.54 -13.02 0.79
N GLY A 88 12.05 -11.88 1.29
CA GLY A 88 12.14 -10.58 0.63
C GLY A 88 13.46 -9.82 0.87
N GLY A 89 14.45 -10.48 1.48
CA GLY A 89 15.72 -9.87 1.89
C GLY A 89 15.57 -8.79 2.95
N LEU A 90 16.56 -7.91 3.05
CA LEU A 90 16.57 -6.80 4.02
C LEU A 90 15.36 -5.87 3.89
N LEU A 91 14.96 -5.53 2.65
CA LEU A 91 13.79 -4.70 2.40
C LEU A 91 12.50 -5.38 2.85
N GLY A 92 12.39 -6.69 2.64
CA GLY A 92 11.26 -7.48 3.11
C GLY A 92 11.16 -7.47 4.62
N ALA A 93 12.28 -7.71 5.32
CA ALA A 93 12.34 -7.68 6.78
C ALA A 93 11.92 -6.31 7.35
N HIS A 94 12.48 -5.20 6.83
CA HIS A 94 12.09 -3.86 7.26
C HIS A 94 10.62 -3.55 6.99
N THR A 95 10.12 -3.93 5.82
CA THR A 95 8.73 -3.65 5.43
C THR A 95 7.75 -4.45 6.28
N ALA A 96 8.05 -5.73 6.53
CA ALA A 96 7.25 -6.58 7.40
C ALA A 96 7.25 -6.07 8.84
N HIS A 97 8.42 -5.79 9.41
CA HIS A 97 8.54 -5.23 10.77
C HIS A 97 7.74 -3.93 10.92
N TYR A 98 7.85 -3.01 9.96
CA TYR A 98 7.12 -1.74 10.02
C TYR A 98 5.59 -1.94 9.98
N PHE A 99 5.08 -2.72 9.02
CA PHE A 99 3.62 -2.86 8.86
C PHE A 99 2.99 -3.81 9.87
N MET A 100 3.71 -4.86 10.27
CA MET A 100 3.20 -5.90 11.15
C MET A 100 3.49 -5.56 12.61
N ASP A 101 4.74 -5.32 13.01
CA ASP A 101 5.04 -5.06 14.41
C ASP A 101 4.67 -3.63 14.83
N THR A 102 5.15 -2.62 14.10
CA THR A 102 4.94 -1.21 14.48
C THR A 102 3.53 -0.71 14.16
N CYS A 103 2.87 -1.27 13.14
CA CYS A 103 1.53 -0.83 12.74
C CYS A 103 0.45 -1.84 13.18
N PHE A 104 -0.01 -2.72 12.29
CA PHE A 104 -1.35 -3.34 12.40
C PHE A 104 -1.35 -4.82 12.78
N GLY A 105 -0.19 -5.41 13.06
CA GLY A 105 -0.07 -6.84 13.34
C GLY A 105 -0.44 -7.72 12.15
N ILE A 106 -1.13 -8.81 12.42
CA ILE A 106 -1.64 -9.74 11.40
C ILE A 106 -2.57 -9.03 10.41
N CYS A 107 -3.28 -8.00 10.87
CA CYS A 107 -4.21 -7.25 10.04
C CYS A 107 -3.54 -6.47 8.90
N ALA A 108 -2.21 -6.33 8.91
CA ALA A 108 -1.45 -5.74 7.81
C ALA A 108 -1.68 -6.44 6.46
N TYR A 109 -2.10 -7.72 6.43
CA TYR A 109 -2.43 -8.44 5.19
C TYR A 109 -3.54 -7.80 4.36
N PHE A 110 -4.39 -6.96 4.95
CA PHE A 110 -5.37 -6.20 4.16
C PHE A 110 -4.71 -5.22 3.20
N ILE A 111 -3.46 -4.80 3.44
CA ILE A 111 -2.67 -3.96 2.53
C ILE A 111 -2.40 -4.68 1.20
N PRO A 112 -1.69 -5.83 1.15
CA PRO A 112 -1.48 -6.53 -0.11
C PRO A 112 -2.79 -6.98 -0.77
N ILE A 113 -3.81 -7.38 0.00
CA ILE A 113 -5.14 -7.71 -0.56
C ILE A 113 -5.72 -6.51 -1.32
N PHE A 114 -5.64 -5.31 -0.75
CA PHE A 114 -6.07 -4.09 -1.42
C PHE A 114 -5.25 -3.81 -2.69
N PHE A 115 -3.92 -3.95 -2.64
CA PHE A 115 -3.06 -3.74 -3.82
C PHE A 115 -3.33 -4.76 -4.94
N ILE A 116 -3.70 -6.01 -4.61
CA ILE A 116 -4.18 -6.98 -5.59
C ILE A 116 -5.49 -6.48 -6.22
N ALA A 117 -6.49 -6.09 -5.43
CA ALA A 117 -7.74 -5.56 -5.98
C ALA A 117 -7.54 -4.30 -6.83
N LEU A 118 -6.60 -3.42 -6.42
CA LEU A 118 -6.20 -2.23 -7.15
C LEU A 118 -5.53 -2.59 -8.49
N SER A 119 -4.62 -3.56 -8.50
CA SER A 119 -3.95 -4.02 -9.71
C SER A 119 -4.93 -4.54 -10.76
N LEU A 120 -5.89 -5.38 -10.35
CA LEU A 120 -6.95 -5.91 -11.22
C LEU A 120 -7.82 -4.81 -11.82
N LYS A 121 -8.08 -3.75 -11.04
CA LYS A 121 -8.80 -2.56 -11.53
C LYS A 121 -7.98 -1.76 -12.54
N LEU A 122 -6.69 -1.60 -12.29
CA LEU A 122 -5.79 -0.82 -13.15
C LEU A 122 -5.61 -1.53 -14.50
N MET A 123 -5.47 -2.86 -14.49
CA MET A 123 -5.37 -3.69 -15.70
C MET A 123 -6.70 -3.90 -16.44
N ARG A 124 -7.81 -3.33 -15.96
CA ARG A 124 -9.18 -3.54 -16.48
C ARG A 124 -9.61 -5.01 -16.55
N ALA A 125 -8.96 -5.91 -15.80
CA ALA A 125 -9.32 -7.32 -15.73
C ALA A 125 -10.69 -7.52 -15.06
N TYR A 126 -11.01 -6.70 -14.06
CA TYR A 126 -12.29 -6.74 -13.35
C TYR A 126 -12.84 -5.33 -13.05
N LYS A 127 -14.17 -5.20 -13.02
CA LYS A 127 -14.87 -3.97 -12.59
C LYS A 127 -14.83 -3.84 -11.06
N VAL A 128 -13.67 -3.47 -10.52
CA VAL A 128 -13.48 -3.28 -9.08
C VAL A 128 -13.74 -1.82 -8.68
N ARG A 129 -14.56 -1.61 -7.65
CA ARG A 129 -14.76 -0.28 -7.04
C ARG A 129 -13.66 -0.02 -5.99
N ALA A 130 -12.46 0.40 -6.44
CA ALA A 130 -11.30 0.57 -5.55
C ALA A 130 -11.58 1.37 -4.27
N TRP A 131 -12.40 2.42 -4.34
CA TRP A 131 -12.78 3.19 -3.14
C TRP A 131 -13.52 2.34 -2.10
N LYS A 132 -14.47 1.50 -2.52
CA LYS A 132 -15.17 0.58 -1.61
C LYS A 132 -14.20 -0.46 -1.04
N TRP A 133 -13.30 -1.00 -1.87
CA TRP A 133 -12.30 -1.97 -1.42
C TRP A 133 -11.32 -1.37 -0.41
N PHE A 134 -10.84 -0.15 -0.67
CA PHE A 134 -9.98 0.60 0.25
C PHE A 134 -10.65 0.78 1.60
N LEU A 135 -11.90 1.28 1.63
CA LEU A 135 -12.64 1.49 2.88
C LEU A 135 -12.85 0.18 3.65
N ASN A 136 -13.22 -0.91 2.97
CA ASN A 136 -13.40 -2.21 3.64
C ASN A 136 -12.09 -2.73 4.23
N CYS A 137 -11.00 -2.68 3.45
CA CYS A 137 -9.69 -3.11 3.93
C CYS A 137 -9.20 -2.25 5.10
N ALA A 138 -9.37 -0.93 5.02
CA ALA A 138 -8.96 -0.01 6.09
C ALA A 138 -9.75 -0.23 7.39
N ILE A 139 -11.09 -0.36 7.30
CA ILE A 139 -11.95 -0.62 8.46
C ILE A 139 -11.56 -1.95 9.11
N LEU A 140 -11.47 -3.03 8.32
CA LEU A 140 -11.09 -4.35 8.82
C LEU A 140 -9.68 -4.36 9.42
N MET A 141 -8.75 -3.64 8.82
CA MET A 141 -7.38 -3.54 9.30
C MET A 141 -7.30 -2.84 10.67
N ILE A 142 -7.94 -1.67 10.80
CA ILE A 142 -7.93 -0.90 12.05
C ILE A 142 -8.70 -1.64 13.13
N TRP A 143 -9.94 -2.06 12.84
CA TRP A 143 -10.78 -2.77 13.80
C TRP A 143 -10.15 -4.10 14.22
N GLY A 144 -9.59 -4.85 13.26
CA GLY A 144 -8.93 -6.13 13.53
C GLY A 144 -7.66 -5.95 14.37
N SER A 145 -6.83 -4.93 14.09
CA SER A 145 -5.64 -4.60 14.88
C SER A 145 -5.99 -4.35 16.35
N ILE A 146 -7.01 -3.51 16.62
CA ILE A 146 -7.50 -3.22 17.98
C ILE A 146 -8.07 -4.49 18.62
N THR A 147 -8.91 -5.24 17.90
CA THR A 147 -9.58 -6.44 18.43
C THR A 147 -8.58 -7.53 18.79
N LEU A 148 -7.59 -7.79 17.93
CA LEU A 148 -6.53 -8.77 18.20
C LEU A 148 -5.67 -8.36 19.40
N ALA A 149 -5.31 -7.07 19.52
CA ALA A 149 -4.59 -6.57 20.69
C ALA A 149 -5.42 -6.70 21.99
N LEU A 150 -6.73 -6.46 21.93
CA LEU A 150 -7.63 -6.58 23.08
C LEU A 150 -7.73 -8.03 23.56
N VAL A 151 -7.92 -8.96 22.63
CA VAL A 151 -7.95 -10.40 22.90
C VAL A 151 -6.60 -10.86 23.45
N GLN A 152 -5.49 -10.47 22.82
CA GLN A 152 -4.16 -10.82 23.28
C GLN A 152 -3.93 -10.35 24.73
N THR A 153 -4.26 -9.10 25.04
CA THR A 153 -4.07 -8.55 26.39
C THR A 153 -4.91 -9.29 27.43
N SER A 154 -6.14 -9.69 27.07
CA SER A 154 -7.07 -10.35 27.98
C SER A 154 -6.78 -11.83 28.19
N VAL A 155 -6.28 -12.53 27.17
CA VAL A 155 -6.00 -13.97 27.20
C VAL A 155 -4.64 -14.27 27.83
N PHE A 156 -3.64 -13.42 27.58
CA PHE A 156 -2.27 -13.67 28.01
C PHE A 156 -1.86 -12.91 29.30
N ASN A 157 -2.82 -12.29 30.01
CA ASN A 157 -2.65 -11.73 31.37
C ASN A 157 -1.36 -10.91 31.62
N ASN A 158 -0.88 -10.14 30.65
CA ASN A 158 0.39 -9.40 30.75
C ASN A 158 1.63 -10.27 31.08
N GLU A 159 1.53 -11.60 30.99
CA GLU A 159 2.68 -12.50 31.07
C GLU A 159 3.54 -12.28 29.81
N SER A 160 4.85 -12.33 30.00
CA SER A 160 5.94 -11.84 29.14
C SER A 160 6.01 -12.40 27.70
N ILE A 161 4.98 -13.13 27.25
CA ILE A 161 4.82 -13.66 25.89
C ILE A 161 4.52 -12.54 24.87
N SER A 162 4.02 -11.39 25.31
CA SER A 162 3.67 -10.28 24.42
C SER A 162 4.86 -9.45 23.92
N ARG A 163 6.04 -9.50 24.57
CA ARG A 163 7.22 -8.75 24.11
C ARG A 163 8.17 -9.57 23.23
N GLU A 164 8.17 -10.89 23.36
CA GLU A 164 9.23 -11.74 22.80
C GLU A 164 8.82 -12.44 21.49
N THR A 165 7.52 -12.52 21.14
CA THR A 165 7.07 -13.50 20.13
C THR A 165 6.16 -12.95 19.01
N PHE A 166 5.89 -11.64 18.92
CA PHE A 166 5.06 -10.94 17.90
C PHE A 166 3.73 -10.38 18.47
N ALA A 167 3.46 -9.10 18.24
CA ALA A 167 2.21 -8.45 18.63
C ALA A 167 1.11 -8.69 17.58
N LEU A 168 0.10 -9.50 17.91
CA LEU A 168 -0.95 -9.91 16.96
C LEU A 168 -1.73 -8.72 16.39
N GLY A 169 -1.93 -7.68 17.19
CA GLY A 169 -2.57 -6.42 16.78
C GLY A 169 -1.60 -5.31 16.37
N GLY A 170 -0.29 -5.54 16.45
CA GLY A 170 0.76 -4.53 16.30
C GLY A 170 0.72 -3.44 17.38
N ASP A 171 1.71 -2.57 17.38
CA ASP A 171 1.81 -1.47 18.35
C ASP A 171 0.62 -0.51 18.27
N HIS A 172 0.08 -0.26 17.06
CA HIS A 172 -1.14 0.55 16.91
C HIS A 172 -2.29 -0.03 17.72
N GLY A 173 -2.51 -1.35 17.62
CA GLY A 173 -3.58 -2.04 18.35
C GLY A 173 -3.37 -1.97 19.86
N VAL A 174 -2.14 -2.22 20.32
CA VAL A 174 -1.77 -2.17 21.73
C VAL A 174 -2.01 -0.78 22.33
N VAL A 175 -1.53 0.27 21.65
CA VAL A 175 -1.70 1.66 22.09
C VAL A 175 -3.18 2.06 22.09
N ALA A 176 -3.92 1.73 21.03
CA ALA A 176 -5.35 2.02 20.95
C ALA A 176 -6.15 1.32 22.05
N VAL A 177 -5.87 0.05 22.33
CA VAL A 177 -6.50 -0.69 23.43
C VAL A 177 -6.16 -0.07 24.78
N ALA A 178 -4.91 0.34 25.01
CA ALA A 178 -4.52 1.02 26.26
C ALA A 178 -5.34 2.31 26.48
N TYR A 179 -5.51 3.13 25.44
CA TYR A 179 -6.35 4.33 25.52
C TYR A 179 -7.83 3.99 25.77
N LEU A 180 -8.40 3.04 25.03
CA LEU A 180 -9.81 2.66 25.14
C LEU A 180 -10.13 2.03 26.51
N THR A 181 -9.25 1.16 27.00
CA THR A 181 -9.42 0.52 28.31
C THR A 181 -9.29 1.51 29.46
N THR A 182 -8.44 2.54 29.32
CA THR A 182 -8.36 3.65 30.29
C THR A 182 -9.64 4.50 30.29
N ALA A 183 -10.23 4.73 29.11
CA ALA A 183 -11.43 5.57 28.98
C ALA A 183 -12.74 4.86 29.33
N LEU A 184 -12.89 3.59 28.94
CA LEU A 184 -14.16 2.84 28.98
C LEU A 184 -14.12 1.62 29.91
N GLY A 185 -12.95 1.27 30.45
CA GLY A 185 -12.71 -0.02 31.07
C GLY A 185 -12.60 -1.16 30.05
N THR A 186 -12.15 -2.32 30.52
CA THR A 186 -11.95 -3.50 29.66
C THR A 186 -13.26 -4.00 29.05
N ILE A 187 -14.30 -4.14 29.87
CA ILE A 187 -15.63 -4.58 29.42
C ILE A 187 -16.23 -3.59 28.42
N GLY A 188 -16.12 -2.28 28.68
CA GLY A 188 -16.60 -1.24 27.76
C GLY A 188 -15.89 -1.28 26.40
N THR A 189 -14.59 -1.57 26.40
CA THR A 189 -13.80 -1.73 25.17
C THR A 189 -14.27 -2.93 24.34
N TYR A 190 -14.59 -4.07 24.99
CA TYR A 190 -15.19 -5.23 24.31
C TYR A 190 -16.56 -4.91 23.69
N ILE A 191 -17.43 -4.24 24.44
CA ILE A 191 -18.76 -3.84 23.95
C ILE A 191 -18.61 -2.94 22.73
N LEU A 192 -17.70 -1.96 22.76
CA LEU A 192 -17.43 -1.08 21.63
C LEU A 192 -16.92 -1.86 20.41
N ALA A 193 -15.95 -2.75 20.60
CA ALA A 193 -15.39 -3.56 19.52
C ALA A 193 -16.48 -4.43 18.85
N VAL A 194 -17.34 -5.08 19.65
CA VAL A 194 -18.48 -5.87 19.15
C VAL A 194 -19.51 -4.99 18.45
N ALA A 195 -19.84 -3.82 18.99
CA ALA A 195 -20.78 -2.90 18.36
C ALA A 195 -20.30 -2.46 16.97
N ILE A 196 -19.01 -2.11 16.82
CA ILE A 196 -18.41 -1.78 15.52
C ILE A 196 -18.48 -2.97 14.57
N ALA A 197 -18.21 -4.19 15.05
CA ALA A 197 -18.30 -5.41 14.26
C ALA A 197 -19.72 -5.63 13.72
N VAL A 198 -20.74 -5.49 14.57
CA VAL A 198 -22.16 -5.62 14.18
C VAL A 198 -22.53 -4.57 13.14
N CYS A 199 -22.16 -3.30 13.36
CA CYS A 199 -22.39 -2.22 12.39
C CYS A 199 -21.74 -2.53 11.03
N TYR A 200 -20.52 -3.04 11.04
CA TYR A 200 -19.81 -3.42 9.82
C TYR A 200 -20.47 -4.61 9.10
N LEU A 201 -20.90 -5.64 9.83
CA LEU A 201 -21.61 -6.79 9.26
C LEU A 201 -22.96 -6.39 8.64
N VAL A 202 -23.70 -5.47 9.27
CA VAL A 202 -24.93 -4.91 8.69
C VAL A 202 -24.63 -4.16 7.39
N TYR A 203 -23.58 -3.33 7.38
CA TYR A 203 -23.13 -2.62 6.17
C TYR A 203 -22.79 -3.60 5.03
N VAL A 204 -21.98 -4.63 5.30
CA VAL A 204 -21.59 -5.64 4.30
C VAL A 204 -22.80 -6.45 3.81
N SER A 205 -23.71 -6.81 4.71
CA SER A 205 -24.93 -7.56 4.35
C SER A 205 -25.83 -6.75 3.42
N ASN A 206 -26.06 -5.47 3.71
CA ASN A 206 -26.85 -4.59 2.87
C ASN A 206 -26.25 -4.44 1.47
N GLU A 207 -24.93 -4.25 1.38
CA GLU A 207 -24.23 -4.19 0.09
C GLU A 207 -24.33 -5.52 -0.68
N THR A 208 -24.17 -6.66 0.01
CA THR A 208 -24.26 -8.00 -0.59
C THR A 208 -25.66 -8.26 -1.15
N ILE A 209 -26.71 -7.94 -0.40
CA ILE A 209 -28.11 -8.06 -0.85
C ILE A 209 -28.35 -7.20 -2.10
N LEU A 210 -27.84 -5.96 -2.14
CA LEU A 210 -27.97 -5.08 -3.31
C LEU A 210 -27.25 -5.65 -4.54
N VAL A 211 -26.08 -6.26 -4.38
CA VAL A 211 -25.35 -6.91 -5.48
C VAL A 211 -26.11 -8.12 -6.00
N ILE A 212 -26.59 -9.01 -5.13
CA ILE A 212 -27.37 -10.19 -5.51
C ILE A 212 -28.66 -9.79 -6.23
N ARG A 213 -29.39 -8.78 -5.72
CA ARG A 213 -30.61 -8.27 -6.38
C ARG A 213 -30.34 -7.75 -7.79
N LYS A 214 -29.21 -7.05 -8.00
CA LYS A 214 -28.80 -6.57 -9.33
C LYS A 214 -28.43 -7.71 -10.29
N MET A 215 -27.85 -8.80 -9.78
CA MET A 215 -27.53 -9.98 -10.58
C MET A 215 -28.77 -10.79 -10.95
N LEU A 216 -29.77 -10.88 -10.07
CA LEU A 216 -31.00 -11.66 -10.29
C LEU A 216 -32.05 -10.94 -11.17
N LYS A 217 -32.04 -9.59 -11.23
CA LYS A 217 -32.95 -8.81 -12.10
C LYS A 217 -32.16 -7.91 -13.07
N PRO A 218 -31.56 -8.47 -14.14
CA PRO A 218 -30.78 -7.69 -15.10
C PRO A 218 -31.63 -6.79 -16.02
N GLN A 219 -32.96 -6.95 -16.05
CA GLN A 219 -33.86 -6.25 -16.98
C GLN A 219 -34.01 -4.74 -16.68
N ASP A 220 -33.71 -4.29 -15.46
CA ASP A 220 -33.72 -2.86 -15.09
C ASP A 220 -32.42 -2.12 -15.51
N ILE A 221 -31.43 -2.82 -16.06
CA ILE A 221 -30.14 -2.24 -16.50
C ILE A 221 -30.24 -1.71 -17.94
N ILE A 222 -31.20 -2.17 -18.75
CA ILE A 222 -31.28 -1.87 -20.19
C ILE A 222 -32.12 -0.60 -20.47
N LYS A 223 -32.82 -0.05 -19.45
CA LYS A 223 -33.81 1.02 -19.66
C LYS A 223 -33.36 2.46 -19.36
N ASN A 224 -32.07 2.70 -19.09
CA ASN A 224 -31.51 4.05 -18.93
C ASN A 224 -30.28 4.27 -19.80
#